data_AF-A0A5C7MPM3-F1
#
_entry.id   AF-A0A5C7MPM3-F1
#
_cell.length_a   1.000
_cell.length_b   1.000
_cell.length_c   1.000
_cell.angle_alpha   90.00
_cell.angle_beta   90.00
_cell.angle_gamma   90.00
#
_symmetry.space_group_name_H-M   'P 1'
#
loop_
_entity.id
_entity.type
_entity.pdbx_description
1 polymer ?
#
loop_
_entity_poly.entity_id
_entity_poly.type
_entity_poly.pdbx_seq_one_letter_code
_entity_poly.pdbx_strand_id
1 'polypeptide(L)'
;MMADSHLSMFVSNAWRERLGWDTMTSEQQETLAAYGLAMFRQGSDAARSSVRCDDIDKVKYEGRLVILEDGSRWEVDSFDVSTVDMWNADDKIAIIDGVMYNLTDADHADVSEED
;
A
#
# COMPACT_ATOMS: atom_id res chain seq x y z
N MET A 1 6.16 -10.65 -35.55
CA MET A 1 7.24 -11.06 -34.64
C MET A 1 6.72 -10.75 -33.25
N MET A 2 5.98 -11.69 -32.64
CA MET A 2 5.40 -11.49 -31.31
C MET A 2 6.49 -11.79 -30.28
N ALA A 3 6.71 -10.87 -29.34
CA ALA A 3 7.55 -11.14 -28.19
C ALA A 3 6.95 -12.31 -27.41
N ASP A 4 7.76 -13.33 -27.11
CA ASP A 4 7.37 -14.38 -26.17
C ASP A 4 6.95 -13.72 -24.85
N SER A 5 5.65 -13.70 -24.61
CA SER A 5 5.06 -13.16 -23.40
C SER A 5 5.36 -14.10 -22.25
N HIS A 6 6.44 -13.82 -21.52
CA HIS A 6 6.86 -14.54 -20.30
C HIS A 6 5.84 -14.45 -19.14
N LEU A 7 4.64 -13.89 -19.36
CA LEU A 7 3.65 -13.64 -18.32
C LEU A 7 3.18 -14.89 -17.59
N SER A 8 3.32 -16.08 -18.20
CA SER A 8 3.01 -17.35 -17.55
C SER A 8 3.82 -17.54 -16.26
N MET A 9 5.00 -16.94 -16.12
CA MET A 9 5.81 -17.01 -14.90
C MET A 9 5.11 -16.40 -13.66
N PHE A 10 4.13 -15.53 -13.87
CA PHE A 10 3.34 -14.92 -12.79
C PHE A 10 2.13 -15.79 -12.36
N VAL A 11 1.82 -16.85 -13.10
CA VAL A 11 0.74 -17.78 -12.75
C VAL A 11 1.32 -18.97 -12.01
N SER A 12 1.08 -19.04 -10.70
CA SER A 12 1.60 -20.12 -9.84
C SER A 12 0.99 -21.48 -10.20
N ASN A 13 1.72 -22.56 -9.89
CA ASN A 13 1.29 -23.94 -10.20
C ASN A 13 -0.10 -24.28 -9.62
N ALA A 14 -0.40 -23.79 -8.42
CA ALA A 14 -1.70 -24.01 -7.79
C ALA A 14 -2.87 -23.44 -8.63
N TRP A 15 -2.67 -22.28 -9.27
CA TRP A 15 -3.66 -21.71 -10.17
C TRP A 15 -3.68 -22.42 -11.51
N ARG A 16 -2.51 -22.82 -12.03
CA ARG A 16 -2.42 -23.58 -13.28
C ARG A 16 -3.24 -24.86 -13.23
N GLU A 17 -3.14 -25.61 -12.14
CA GLU A 17 -3.94 -26.81 -11.90
C GLU A 17 -5.43 -26.51 -11.86
N ARG A 18 -5.85 -25.51 -11.07
CA ARG A 18 -7.27 -25.13 -10.92
C ARG A 18 -7.92 -24.66 -12.22
N LEU A 19 -7.14 -23.99 -13.07
CA LEU A 19 -7.60 -23.48 -14.36
C LEU A 19 -7.56 -24.54 -15.46
N GLY A 20 -6.88 -25.68 -15.25
CA GLY A 20 -6.58 -26.62 -16.33
C GLY A 20 -5.67 -26.01 -17.39
N TRP A 21 -4.66 -25.26 -16.95
CA TRP A 21 -3.78 -24.44 -17.79
C TRP A 21 -3.21 -25.17 -18.99
N ASP A 22 -2.77 -26.41 -18.81
CA ASP A 22 -2.11 -27.19 -19.85
C ASP A 22 -3.07 -27.65 -20.97
N THR A 23 -4.38 -27.49 -20.77
CA THR A 23 -5.41 -27.77 -21.78
C THR A 23 -5.78 -26.54 -22.62
N MET A 24 -5.31 -25.36 -22.25
CA MET A 24 -5.60 -24.10 -22.92
C MET A 24 -4.68 -23.86 -24.12
N THR A 25 -5.16 -23.07 -25.08
CA THR A 25 -4.29 -22.56 -26.16
C THR A 25 -3.33 -21.50 -25.61
N SER A 26 -2.23 -21.25 -26.33
CA SER A 26 -1.27 -20.20 -25.96
C SER A 26 -1.92 -18.81 -25.82
N GLU A 27 -2.89 -18.48 -26.68
CA GLU A 27 -3.62 -17.22 -26.63
C GLU A 27 -4.50 -17.10 -25.36
N GLN A 28 -5.16 -18.19 -24.97
CA GLN A 28 -5.95 -18.25 -23.74
C GLN A 28 -5.07 -18.09 -22.50
N GLN A 29 -3.93 -18.78 -22.48
CA GLN A 29 -2.93 -18.67 -21.41
C GLN A 29 -2.41 -17.23 -21.28
N GLU A 30 -2.06 -16.59 -22.40
CA GLU A 30 -1.57 -15.21 -22.39
C GLU A 30 -2.63 -14.22 -21.92
N THR A 31 -3.87 -14.35 -22.42
CA THR A 31 -4.99 -13.48 -22.02
C THR A 31 -5.26 -13.58 -20.52
N LEU A 32 -5.26 -14.79 -19.97
CA LEU A 32 -5.54 -15.01 -18.56
C LEU A 32 -4.41 -14.51 -17.66
N ALA A 33 -3.14 -14.71 -18.07
CA ALA A 33 -1.99 -14.16 -17.35
C ALA A 33 -1.98 -12.63 -17.35
N ALA A 34 -2.30 -12.01 -18.49
CA ALA A 34 -2.41 -10.56 -18.60
C ALA A 34 -3.53 -10.00 -17.72
N TYR A 35 -4.70 -10.65 -17.71
CA TYR A 35 -5.80 -10.29 -16.82
C TYR A 35 -5.42 -10.41 -15.34
N GLY A 36 -4.79 -11.53 -14.94
CA GLY A 36 -4.33 -11.73 -13.57
C GLY A 36 -3.34 -10.67 -13.10
N LEU A 37 -2.39 -10.29 -13.97
CA LEU A 37 -1.44 -9.22 -13.68
C LEU A 37 -2.11 -7.84 -13.57
N ALA A 38 -3.10 -7.55 -14.43
CA ALA A 38 -3.86 -6.30 -14.33
C ALA A 38 -4.65 -6.21 -13.02
N MET A 39 -5.32 -7.30 -12.62
CA MET A 39 -6.04 -7.37 -11.34
C MET A 39 -5.10 -7.28 -10.14
N PHE A 40 -3.95 -7.95 -10.18
CA PHE A 40 -2.93 -7.82 -9.13
C PHE A 40 -2.43 -6.39 -9.01
N ARG A 41 -2.15 -5.70 -10.13
CA ARG A 41 -1.73 -4.30 -10.11
C ARG A 41 -2.81 -3.39 -9.57
N GLN A 42 -4.05 -3.52 -10.06
CA GLN A 42 -5.16 -2.72 -9.58
C GLN A 42 -5.44 -2.96 -8.08
N GLY A 43 -5.38 -4.21 -7.64
CA GLY A 43 -5.50 -4.57 -6.23
C GLY A 43 -4.30 -4.11 -5.41
N SER A 44 -3.09 -4.11 -5.97
CA SER A 44 -1.87 -3.62 -5.31
C SER A 44 -1.82 -2.10 -5.26
N ASP A 45 -2.40 -1.39 -6.23
CA ASP A 45 -2.53 0.07 -6.22
C ASP A 45 -3.63 0.48 -5.23
N ALA A 46 -4.75 -0.25 -5.19
CA ALA A 46 -5.76 -0.09 -4.15
C ALA A 46 -5.21 -0.43 -2.75
N ALA A 47 -4.40 -1.49 -2.62
CA ALA A 47 -3.79 -1.91 -1.36
C ALA A 47 -2.59 -1.02 -0.94
N ARG A 48 -1.80 -0.50 -1.88
CA ARG A 48 -0.78 0.53 -1.64
C ARG A 48 -1.42 1.87 -1.29
N SER A 49 -2.58 2.17 -1.86
CA SER A 49 -3.35 3.36 -1.50
C SER A 49 -3.94 3.24 -0.10
N SER A 50 -4.33 2.03 0.34
CA SER A 50 -4.93 1.83 1.66
C SER A 50 -3.92 1.60 2.77
N VAL A 51 -2.69 1.17 2.46
CA VAL A 51 -1.62 0.97 3.46
C VAL A 51 -0.33 1.68 3.03
N ARG A 52 0.02 2.74 3.76
CA ARG A 52 1.31 3.43 3.64
C ARG A 52 2.16 3.14 4.87
N CYS A 53 3.44 2.85 4.68
CA CYS A 53 4.41 2.77 5.78
C CYS A 53 5.56 3.71 5.45
N ASP A 54 5.98 4.50 6.42
CA ASP A 54 7.10 5.42 6.30
C ASP A 54 7.66 5.76 7.70
N ASP A 55 8.69 6.59 7.73
CA ASP A 55 9.22 7.20 8.95
C ASP A 55 8.75 8.67 9.04
N ILE A 56 8.53 9.16 10.26
CA ILE A 56 8.17 10.57 10.50
C ILE A 56 9.40 11.44 10.27
N ASP A 57 9.32 12.40 9.34
CA ASP A 57 10.33 13.47 9.21
C ASP A 57 10.13 14.51 10.33
N LYS A 58 8.88 14.96 10.52
CA LYS A 58 8.55 15.94 11.58
C LYS A 58 7.08 16.00 11.94
N VAL A 59 6.83 16.25 13.23
CA VAL A 59 5.54 16.68 13.76
C VAL A 59 5.53 18.22 13.89
N LYS A 60 4.44 18.87 13.47
CA LYS A 60 4.28 20.33 13.47
C LYS A 60 2.98 20.76 14.14
N TYR A 61 2.96 22.05 14.52
CA TYR A 61 1.78 22.75 15.04
C TYR A 61 1.18 22.05 16.25
N GLU A 62 2.03 21.65 17.20
CA GLU A 62 1.61 20.99 18.44
C GLU A 62 0.81 19.71 18.15
N GLY A 63 1.35 18.80 17.32
CA GLY A 63 0.71 17.52 16.97
C GLY A 63 -0.33 17.55 15.85
N ARG A 64 -0.67 18.70 15.27
CA ARG A 64 -1.76 18.81 14.27
C ARG A 64 -1.38 18.36 12.86
N LEU A 65 -0.09 18.31 12.56
CA LEU A 65 0.41 17.95 11.23
C LEU A 65 1.62 17.03 11.35
N VAL A 66 1.53 15.87 10.71
CA VAL A 66 2.66 14.96 10.54
C VAL A 66 3.17 15.04 9.11
N ILE A 67 4.49 15.11 8.95
CA ILE A 67 5.16 15.09 7.65
C ILE A 67 6.06 13.87 7.63
N LEU A 68 5.90 13.03 6.61
CA LEU A 68 6.69 11.80 6.41
C LEU A 68 7.95 12.08 5.59
N GLU A 69 8.91 11.15 5.58
CA GLU A 69 10.14 11.28 4.79
C GLU A 69 9.88 11.42 3.28
N ASP A 70 8.81 10.80 2.75
CA ASP A 70 8.40 10.99 1.35
C ASP A 70 7.87 12.41 1.03
N GLY A 71 7.72 13.24 2.05
CA GLY A 71 7.23 14.62 1.97
C GLY A 71 5.71 14.77 2.00
N SER A 72 4.96 13.66 2.06
CA SER A 72 3.51 13.69 2.25
C SER A 72 3.15 14.28 3.62
N ARG A 73 1.96 14.86 3.70
CA ARG A 73 1.51 15.69 4.81
C ARG A 73 0.16 15.20 5.28
N TRP A 74 0.00 15.03 6.59
CA TRP A 74 -1.15 14.39 7.19
C TRP A 74 -1.68 15.23 8.33
N GLU A 75 -2.88 15.78 8.16
CA GLU A 75 -3.61 16.49 9.21
C GLU A 75 -4.17 15.49 10.22
N VAL A 76 -4.00 15.79 11.50
CA VAL A 76 -4.41 14.93 12.62
C VAL A 76 -5.75 15.42 13.17
N ASP A 77 -6.68 14.50 13.44
CA ASP A 77 -7.94 14.85 14.08
C ASP A 77 -7.69 15.52 15.44
N SER A 78 -8.49 16.57 15.71
CA SER A 78 -8.38 17.38 16.93
C SER A 78 -8.35 16.60 18.25
N PHE A 79 -8.96 15.41 18.32
CA PHE A 79 -8.98 14.58 19.51
C PHE A 79 -7.66 13.85 19.76
N ASP A 80 -6.87 13.59 18.72
CA ASP A 80 -5.63 12.81 18.79
C ASP A 80 -4.37 13.66 18.80
N VAL A 81 -4.51 14.98 18.59
CA VAL A 81 -3.40 15.95 18.53
C VAL A 81 -2.45 15.83 19.73
N SER A 82 -2.95 15.68 20.96
CA SER A 82 -2.08 15.57 22.14
C SER A 82 -1.28 14.27 22.21
N THR A 83 -1.80 13.20 21.58
CA THR A 83 -1.09 11.92 21.46
C THR A 83 0.03 12.06 20.43
N VAL A 84 -0.28 12.66 19.27
CA VAL A 84 0.70 12.85 18.19
C VAL A 84 1.77 13.87 18.53
N ASP A 85 1.49 14.86 19.36
CA ASP A 85 2.49 15.85 19.83
C ASP A 85 3.65 15.19 20.60
N MET A 86 3.45 13.97 21.11
CA MET A 86 4.48 13.20 21.80
C MET A 86 5.33 12.35 20.84
N TRP A 87 4.92 12.20 19.58
CA TRP A 87 5.63 11.42 18.57
C TRP A 87 6.85 12.17 18.07
N ASN A 88 7.87 11.42 17.64
CA ASN A 88 9.18 11.96 17.32
C ASN A 88 9.50 11.78 15.84
N ALA A 89 10.46 12.56 15.35
CA ALA A 89 11.13 12.23 14.10
C ALA A 89 11.75 10.83 14.20
N ASP A 90 11.86 10.15 13.06
CA ASP A 90 12.32 8.76 12.90
C ASP A 90 11.38 7.68 13.48
N ASP A 91 10.25 8.05 14.11
CA ASP A 91 9.23 7.07 14.50
C ASP A 91 8.63 6.38 13.27
N LYS A 92 8.50 5.05 13.36
CA LYS A 92 7.98 4.23 12.27
C LYS A 92 6.47 4.24 12.31
N ILE A 93 5.83 4.52 11.18
CA ILE A 93 4.37 4.55 11.09
C ILE A 93 3.81 3.57 10.07
N ALA A 94 2.54 3.24 10.25
CA ALA A 94 1.68 2.67 9.21
C ALA A 94 0.38 3.46 9.15
N ILE A 95 -0.07 3.87 7.97
CA ILE A 95 -1.36 4.49 7.75
C ILE A 95 -2.25 3.47 7.08
N ILE A 96 -3.35 3.12 7.74
CA ILE A 96 -4.32 2.15 7.25
C ILE A 96 -5.71 2.76 7.36
N ASP A 97 -6.42 2.89 6.24
CA ASP A 97 -7.80 3.37 6.19
C ASP A 97 -8.03 4.70 6.93
N GLY A 98 -7.08 5.63 6.84
CA GLY A 98 -7.15 6.95 7.50
C GLY A 98 -6.69 6.97 8.96
N VAL A 99 -6.13 5.88 9.47
CA VAL A 99 -5.56 5.81 10.82
C VAL A 99 -4.05 5.66 10.73
N MET A 100 -3.30 6.57 11.33
CA MET A 100 -1.84 6.47 11.46
C MET A 100 -1.50 5.77 12.78
N TYR A 101 -0.76 4.68 12.70
CA TYR A 101 -0.26 3.90 13.83
C TYR A 101 1.22 4.20 14.04
N ASN A 102 1.59 4.68 15.22
CA ASN A 102 2.98 4.74 15.65
C ASN A 102 3.42 3.34 16.10
N LEU A 103 4.33 2.73 15.34
CA LEU A 103 4.80 1.38 15.55
C LEU A 103 5.89 1.29 16.63
N THR A 104 6.47 2.42 17.04
CA THR A 104 7.42 2.50 18.17
C THR A 104 6.67 2.39 19.49
N ASP A 105 5.66 3.25 19.68
CA ASP A 105 4.97 3.42 20.97
C ASP A 105 3.59 2.73 21.02
N ALA A 106 3.16 2.10 19.92
CA ALA A 106 1.89 1.40 19.79
C ALA A 106 0.64 2.28 19.99
N ASP A 107 0.77 3.58 19.73
CA ASP A 107 -0.32 4.56 19.70
C ASP A 107 -0.85 4.76 18.28
N HIS A 108 -1.98 5.45 18.14
CA HIS A 108 -2.58 5.78 16.85
C HIS A 108 -3.32 7.11 16.87
N ALA A 109 -3.59 7.62 15.67
CA ALA A 109 -4.36 8.85 15.45
C ALA A 109 -5.13 8.77 14.13
N ASP A 110 -6.33 9.33 14.10
CA ASP A 110 -7.08 9.56 12.87
C ASP A 110 -6.43 10.70 12.06
N VAL A 111 -6.24 10.47 10.76
CA VAL A 111 -5.51 11.39 9.86
C VAL A 111 -6.15 11.52 8.48
N SER A 112 -5.92 12.65 7.82
CA SER A 112 -6.22 12.87 6.41
C SER A 112 -5.03 13.50 5.67
N GLU A 113 -4.72 13.02 4.46
CA GLU A 113 -3.65 13.57 3.63
C GLU A 113 -4.02 14.99 3.13
N GLU A 114 -3.08 15.93 3.22
CA GLU A 114 -3.18 17.24 2.56
C GLU A 114 -2.74 17.13 1.09
N ASP A 115 -3.49 17.75 0.17
CA ASP A 115 -3.18 17.84 -1.27
C ASP A 115 -1.89 18.62 -1.61
#